data_AF-A0A120GD73-F1
#
_entry.id   AF-A0A120GD73-F1
#
_cell.length_a   1.000
_cell.length_b   1.000
_cell.length_c   1.000
_cell.angle_alpha   90.00
_cell.angle_beta   90.00
_cell.angle_gamma   90.00
#
_symmetry.space_group_name_H-M   'P 1'
#
loop_
_entity.id
_entity.type
_entity.pdbx_description
1 polymer ?
#
loop_
_entity_poly.entity_id
_entity_poly.type
_entity_poly.pdbx_seq_one_letter_code
_entity_poly.pdbx_strand_id
1 'polypeptide(L)'
;MKPLFAIAAASGLALTAAPAFADEPGTKANSPEVVETNARGQATKVRIDGKVYDVCMKDDQDGCINPRAAGLKWGNRPLSYWPGKPASEIEGPLPAEKPDS
;
A
#
# COMPACT_ATOMS: atom_id res chain seq x y z
N MET A 1 31.55 45.80 -19.73
CA MET A 1 30.55 45.44 -20.76
C MET A 1 30.41 43.92 -20.72
N LYS A 2 29.17 43.42 -20.59
CA LYS A 2 28.73 42.00 -20.48
C LYS A 2 29.02 41.20 -21.78
N PRO A 3 28.76 39.86 -21.95
CA PRO A 3 28.13 38.88 -21.03
C PRO A 3 28.72 37.43 -20.97
N LEU A 4 28.31 36.71 -19.92
CA LEU A 4 27.75 35.33 -19.83
C LEU A 4 28.31 34.19 -20.71
N PHE A 5 28.66 33.05 -20.07
CA PHE A 5 28.02 31.75 -20.37
C PHE A 5 27.93 30.90 -19.10
N ALA A 6 26.70 30.55 -18.73
CA ALA A 6 26.36 29.61 -17.68
C ALA A 6 26.34 28.19 -18.26
N ILE A 7 26.86 27.21 -17.52
CA ILE A 7 26.55 25.79 -17.75
C ILE A 7 25.95 25.26 -16.46
N ALA A 8 24.64 25.04 -16.52
CA ALA A 8 23.87 24.31 -15.54
C ALA A 8 24.21 22.82 -15.65
N ALA A 9 24.68 22.21 -14.56
CA ALA A 9 24.65 20.76 -14.41
C ALA A 9 23.50 20.44 -13.46
N ALA A 10 22.40 19.94 -14.02
CA ALA A 10 21.26 19.44 -13.26
C ALA A 10 21.69 18.16 -12.53
N SER A 11 21.91 18.26 -11.23
CA SER A 11 22.10 17.11 -10.35
C SER A 11 20.82 16.28 -10.36
N GLY A 12 20.87 15.12 -11.01
CA GLY A 12 19.75 14.18 -11.07
C GLY A 12 19.27 13.81 -9.68
N LEU A 13 18.01 14.11 -9.38
CA LEU A 13 17.31 13.58 -8.23
C LEU A 13 17.15 12.08 -8.44
N ALA A 14 17.94 11.29 -7.72
CA ALA A 14 17.72 9.85 -7.59
C ALA A 14 16.38 9.64 -6.88
N LEU A 15 15.33 9.36 -7.66
CA LEU A 15 14.07 8.82 -7.15
C LEU A 15 14.36 7.43 -6.57
N THR A 16 14.60 7.35 -5.27
CA THR A 16 14.54 6.09 -4.55
C THR A 16 13.08 5.66 -4.51
N ALA A 17 12.63 4.97 -5.56
CA ALA A 17 11.39 4.24 -5.54
C ALA A 17 11.50 3.19 -4.43
N ALA A 18 10.82 3.43 -3.31
CA ALA A 18 10.63 2.38 -2.32
C ALA A 18 9.88 1.23 -3.01
N PRO A 19 10.29 -0.03 -2.84
CA PRO A 19 9.58 -1.15 -3.44
C PRO A 19 8.17 -1.16 -2.87
N ALA A 20 7.17 -1.20 -3.76
CA ALA A 20 5.84 -1.64 -3.38
C ALA A 20 5.98 -3.09 -2.93
N PHE A 21 5.73 -3.37 -1.65
CA PHE A 21 5.64 -4.75 -1.18
C PHE A 21 4.40 -5.36 -1.85
N ALA A 22 4.64 -6.12 -2.92
CA ALA A 22 3.66 -7.04 -3.44
C ALA A 22 3.46 -8.14 -2.39
N ASP A 23 2.19 -8.41 -2.05
CA ASP A 23 1.75 -9.54 -1.24
C ASP A 23 2.48 -10.82 -1.69
N GLU A 24 3.43 -11.30 -0.89
CA GLU A 24 3.94 -12.65 -1.09
C GLU A 24 2.84 -13.65 -0.70
N PRO A 25 2.50 -14.63 -1.56
CA PRO A 25 1.55 -15.68 -1.23
C PRO A 25 2.19 -16.64 -0.22
N GLY A 26 2.22 -16.27 1.06
CA GLY A 26 2.82 -17.09 2.10
C GLY A 26 2.83 -16.50 3.50
N THR A 27 2.84 -15.17 3.65
CA THR A 27 2.89 -14.50 4.96
C THR A 27 1.47 -14.18 5.45
N LYS A 28 0.69 -15.22 5.75
CA LYS A 28 -0.37 -15.01 6.75
C LYS A 28 0.35 -14.85 8.08
N ALA A 29 0.45 -13.61 8.56
CA ALA A 29 0.85 -13.35 9.93
C ALA A 29 0.10 -14.32 10.85
N ASN A 30 0.82 -15.03 11.72
CA ASN A 30 0.20 -15.72 12.84
C ASN A 30 -0.75 -14.73 13.51
N SER A 31 -2.01 -15.14 13.75
CA SER A 31 -3.13 -14.28 14.14
C SER A 31 -2.67 -13.06 14.95
N PRO A 32 -3.02 -11.83 14.52
CA PRO A 32 -2.48 -10.61 15.12
C PRO A 32 -2.80 -10.57 16.61
N GLU A 33 -1.81 -10.23 17.42
CA GLU A 33 -2.06 -9.86 18.81
C GLU A 33 -2.60 -8.43 18.82
N VAL A 34 -3.82 -8.24 19.30
CA VAL A 34 -4.42 -6.90 19.42
C VAL A 34 -3.82 -6.20 20.64
N VAL A 35 -3.12 -5.09 20.41
CA VAL A 35 -2.44 -4.32 21.46
C VAL A 35 -3.33 -3.18 21.97
N GLU A 36 -4.16 -2.63 21.10
CA GLU A 36 -5.02 -1.49 21.43
C GLU A 36 -6.33 -1.56 20.64
N THR A 37 -7.43 -1.15 21.25
CA THR A 37 -8.75 -1.05 20.62
C THR A 37 -9.40 0.31 20.87
N ASN A 38 -10.15 0.81 19.89
CA ASN A 38 -10.96 2.02 20.07
C ASN A 38 -12.27 1.75 20.86
N ALA A 39 -13.04 2.81 21.12
CA ALA A 39 -14.32 2.73 21.82
C ALA A 39 -15.40 1.86 21.12
N ARG A 40 -15.19 1.51 19.85
CA ARG A 40 -16.07 0.64 19.05
C ARG A 40 -15.60 -0.82 19.07
N GLY A 41 -14.55 -1.13 19.82
CA GLY A 41 -13.95 -2.47 19.90
C GLY A 41 -13.13 -2.87 18.69
N GLN A 42 -12.74 -1.92 17.82
CA GLN A 42 -11.89 -2.19 16.67
C GLN A 42 -10.42 -2.05 17.06
N ALA A 43 -9.57 -2.99 16.64
CA ALA A 43 -8.13 -2.93 16.87
C ALA A 43 -7.52 -1.71 16.18
N THR A 44 -6.90 -0.81 16.94
CA THR A 44 -6.16 0.37 16.46
C THR A 44 -4.67 0.07 16.31
N LYS A 45 -4.15 -0.88 17.09
CA LYS A 45 -2.77 -1.37 16.98
C LYS A 45 -2.72 -2.88 17.08
N VAL A 46 -1.88 -3.48 16.27
CA VAL A 46 -1.63 -4.93 16.26
C VAL A 46 -0.13 -5.20 16.36
N ARG A 47 0.24 -6.30 17.01
CA ARG A 47 1.60 -6.82 17.00
C ARG A 47 1.68 -8.00 16.03
N ILE A 48 2.62 -7.90 15.10
CA ILE A 48 2.93 -8.91 14.08
C ILE A 48 4.43 -9.11 14.12
N ASP A 49 4.88 -10.36 14.30
CA ASP A 49 6.30 -10.73 14.37
C ASP A 49 7.13 -9.84 15.31
N GLY A 50 6.56 -9.51 16.48
CA GLY A 50 7.21 -8.69 17.50
C GLY A 50 7.19 -7.18 17.25
N LYS A 51 6.69 -6.71 16.11
CA LYS A 51 6.56 -5.28 15.77
C LYS A 51 5.12 -4.81 15.91
N VAL A 52 4.94 -3.61 16.44
CA VAL A 52 3.62 -2.97 16.59
C VAL A 52 3.35 -2.10 15.37
N TYR A 53 2.19 -2.29 14.76
CA TYR A 53 1.70 -1.54 13.61
C TYR A 53 0.37 -0.88 13.94
N ASP A 54 0.21 0.37 13.52
CA ASP A 54 -1.09 1.04 13.51
C ASP A 54 -1.97 0.44 12.42
N VAL A 55 -3.25 0.20 12.72
CA VAL A 55 -4.21 -0.38 11.80
C VAL A 55 -4.96 0.73 11.06
N CYS A 56 -5.03 0.63 9.73
CA CYS A 56 -5.74 1.62 8.92
C CYS A 56 -7.21 1.71 9.30
N MET A 57 -7.63 2.93 9.67
CA MET A 57 -9.00 3.28 9.97
C MET A 57 -9.67 3.92 8.75
N LYS A 58 -10.93 4.34 8.89
CA LYS A 58 -11.71 4.85 7.76
C LYS A 58 -11.02 6.03 7.06
N ASP A 59 -10.41 6.92 7.82
CA ASP A 59 -9.88 8.19 7.33
C ASP A 59 -8.36 8.12 7.05
N ASP A 60 -7.71 6.98 7.32
CA ASP A 60 -6.28 6.77 7.14
C ASP A 60 -6.03 5.63 6.14
N GLN A 61 -5.38 5.95 5.02
CA GLN A 61 -5.05 4.96 3.97
C GLN A 61 -3.55 4.66 3.87
N ASP A 62 -2.70 5.53 4.42
CA ASP A 62 -1.24 5.45 4.33
C ASP A 62 -0.60 5.37 5.72
N GLY A 63 0.61 4.82 5.79
CA GLY A 63 1.40 4.75 7.03
C GLY A 63 0.88 3.75 8.08
N CYS A 64 -0.13 2.96 7.73
CA CYS A 64 -0.77 1.97 8.58
C CYS A 64 -0.88 0.62 7.87
N ILE A 65 -1.09 -0.46 8.62
CA ILE A 65 -1.35 -1.77 8.05
C ILE A 65 -2.84 -1.94 7.71
N ASN A 66 -3.14 -2.46 6.52
CA ASN A 66 -4.51 -2.81 6.17
C ASN A 66 -5.03 -3.90 7.15
N PRO A 67 -6.26 -3.77 7.69
CA PRO A 67 -6.83 -4.73 8.63
C PRO A 67 -6.82 -6.18 8.13
N ARG A 68 -7.07 -6.43 6.83
CA ARG A 68 -7.00 -7.77 6.24
C ARG A 68 -5.58 -8.32 6.19
N ALA A 69 -4.61 -7.47 5.83
CA ALA A 69 -3.19 -7.84 5.83
C ALA A 69 -2.70 -8.13 7.25
N ALA A 70 -3.23 -7.41 8.24
CA ALA A 70 -3.02 -7.70 9.65
C ALA A 70 -3.67 -9.00 10.14
N GLY A 71 -4.48 -9.70 9.35
CA GLY A 71 -5.19 -10.92 9.78
C GLY A 71 -6.51 -10.65 10.53
N LEU A 72 -7.00 -9.41 10.54
CA LEU A 72 -8.30 -9.07 11.08
C LEU A 72 -9.42 -9.40 10.07
N LYS A 73 -10.63 -9.62 10.58
CA LYS A 73 -11.79 -10.06 9.77
C LYS A 73 -12.60 -8.92 9.14
N TRP A 74 -12.04 -7.72 9.07
CA TRP A 74 -12.69 -6.51 8.54
C TRP A 74 -11.74 -5.76 7.60
N GLY A 75 -12.19 -4.65 7.00
CA GLY A 75 -11.40 -3.85 6.06
C GLY A 75 -11.44 -4.33 4.60
N ASN A 76 -10.75 -3.58 3.74
CA ASN A 76 -10.70 -3.83 2.29
C ASN A 76 -9.88 -5.09 1.99
N ARG A 77 -10.36 -5.90 1.03
CA ARG A 77 -9.60 -7.05 0.54
C ARG A 77 -8.59 -6.61 -0.52
N PRO A 78 -7.43 -7.26 -0.61
CA PRO A 78 -6.52 -7.08 -1.74
C PRO A 78 -7.26 -7.32 -3.06
N LEU A 79 -6.86 -6.58 -4.10
CA LEU A 79 -7.33 -6.85 -5.46
C LEU A 79 -6.84 -8.23 -5.89
N SER A 80 -7.72 -9.02 -6.52
CA SER A 80 -7.34 -10.33 -7.08
C SER A 80 -6.49 -10.20 -8.34
N TYR A 81 -6.71 -9.16 -9.14
CA TYR A 81 -5.89 -8.82 -10.30
C TYR A 81 -5.84 -7.29 -10.50
N TRP A 82 -4.74 -6.84 -11.09
CA TRP A 82 -4.61 -5.49 -11.65
C TRP A 82 -4.54 -5.62 -13.17
N PRO A 83 -5.35 -4.87 -13.95
CA PRO A 83 -5.37 -4.98 -15.42
C PRO A 83 -4.11 -4.42 -16.11
N GLY A 84 -3.10 -3.98 -15.36
CA GLY A 84 -1.83 -3.48 -15.89
C GLY A 84 -1.80 -1.99 -16.23
N LYS A 85 -2.95 -1.32 -16.24
CA LYS A 85 -3.10 0.12 -16.53
C LYS A 85 -4.27 0.72 -15.74
N PRO A 86 -4.28 2.04 -15.47
CA PRO A 86 -5.37 2.68 -14.73
C PRO A 86 -6.70 2.60 -15.48
N ALA A 87 -7.80 2.69 -14.74
CA ALA A 87 -9.16 2.60 -15.30
C ALA A 87 -9.45 3.66 -16.38
N SER A 88 -8.80 4.83 -16.30
CA SER A 88 -8.93 5.90 -17.30
C SER A 88 -8.31 5.57 -18.67
N GLU A 89 -7.46 4.54 -18.75
CA GLU A 89 -6.77 4.10 -19.98
C GLU A 89 -7.32 2.77 -20.54
N ILE A 90 -8.43 2.27 -19.99
CA ILE A 90 -9.12 1.07 -20.45
C ILE A 90 -10.30 1.49 -21.32
N GLU A 91 -10.26 1.11 -22.60
CA GLU A 91 -11.40 1.27 -23.50
C GLU A 91 -12.46 0.21 -23.18
N GLY A 92 -13.68 0.65 -22.86
CA GLY A 92 -14.81 -0.23 -22.54
C GLY A 92 -14.88 -0.65 -21.06
N PRO A 93 -15.68 -1.67 -20.73
CA PRO A 93 -15.83 -2.13 -19.35
C PRO A 93 -14.52 -2.70 -18.80
N LEU A 94 -14.27 -2.50 -17.50
CA LEU A 94 -13.13 -3.11 -16.82
C LEU A 94 -13.21 -4.64 -16.93
N PRO A 95 -12.14 -5.33 -17.38
CA PRO A 95 -12.13 -6.80 -17.44
C PRO A 95 -12.41 -7.31 -16.04
N ALA A 96 -13.36 -8.24 -15.85
CA ALA A 96 -13.75 -8.74 -14.53
C ALA A 96 -12.75 -9.77 -13.95
N GLU A 97 -11.92 -10.35 -14.81
CA GLU A 97 -10.96 -11.40 -14.51
C GLU A 97 -9.63 -11.07 -15.19
N LYS A 98 -8.56 -11.72 -14.72
CA LYS A 98 -7.24 -11.57 -15.33
C LYS A 98 -7.27 -12.25 -16.72
N PRO A 99 -6.81 -11.59 -17.78
CA PRO A 99 -6.63 -12.24 -19.07
C PRO A 99 -5.67 -13.43 -18.92
N ASP A 100 -5.98 -14.54 -19.59
CA ASP A 100 -5.16 -15.77 -19.65
C ASP A 100 -4.99 -16.54 -18.31
N SER A 101 -5.95 -16.42 -17.39
CA SER A 101 -5.99 -17.15 -16.10
C SER A 101 -6.47 -18.60 -16.19
#